data_AF-A0A954LN37-F1
#
_entry.id   AF-A0A954LN37-F1
#
_cell.length_a   1.000
_cell.length_b   1.000
_cell.length_c   1.000
_cell.angle_alpha   90.00
_cell.angle_beta   90.00
_cell.angle_gamma   90.00
#
_symmetry.space_group_name_H-M   'P 1'
#
loop_
_entity.id
_entity.type
_entity.pdbx_description
1 polymer ?
#
loop_
_entity_poly.entity_id
_entity_poly.type
_entity_poly.pdbx_seq_one_letter_code
_entity_poly.pdbx_strand_id
1 'polypeptide(L)'
;MGRTRRIDPSATIRMAFTGTPRLVCLGLVILGATSSGFAIAAERVVPVIPPKVKQIRVIIDTVAKNEIDDQWAIALAILSPERFQIEGIVAAPYLHGGMQSVERSAKEIELLLDKAGMAGKWPVKRGSHPLK
;
A
#
# COMPACT_ATOMS: atom_id res chain seq x y z
N MET A 1 -11.51 37.40 -3.58
CA MET A 1 -10.61 38.45 -3.05
C MET A 1 -10.11 37.99 -1.67
N GLY A 2 -8.81 37.71 -1.52
CA GLY A 2 -8.12 37.35 -0.26
C GLY A 2 -8.15 35.86 0.11
N ARG A 3 -7.07 35.19 0.54
CA ARG A 3 -5.68 35.56 0.89
C ARG A 3 -4.75 34.39 0.53
N THR A 4 -3.72 34.63 -0.26
CA THR A 4 -2.56 33.72 -0.38
C THR A 4 -1.64 33.94 0.81
N ARG A 5 -1.37 32.90 1.61
CA ARG A 5 -0.34 32.96 2.65
C ARG A 5 1.02 32.86 1.96
N ARG A 6 1.76 33.98 1.87
CA ARG A 6 3.19 33.96 1.56
C ARG A 6 3.94 33.40 2.76
N ILE A 7 4.78 32.40 2.52
CA ILE A 7 5.72 31.85 3.50
C ILE A 7 6.96 32.75 3.45
N ASP A 8 7.35 33.31 4.59
CA ASP A 8 8.53 34.17 4.74
C ASP A 8 9.81 33.30 4.76
N PRO A 9 10.77 33.54 3.85
CA PRO A 9 12.00 32.76 3.76
C PRO A 9 13.07 33.13 4.81
N SER A 10 12.79 34.01 5.78
CA SER A 10 13.77 34.50 6.76
C SER A 10 13.70 33.85 8.17
N ALA A 11 12.84 32.85 8.37
CA ALA A 11 12.69 32.17 9.67
C ALA A 11 13.96 31.37 10.04
N THR A 12 14.90 32.03 10.71
CA THR A 12 16.15 31.47 11.20
C THR A 12 15.88 30.60 12.42
N ILE A 13 16.11 29.29 12.29
CA ILE A 13 16.08 28.32 13.40
C ILE A 13 17.23 28.68 14.35
N ARG A 14 16.90 29.22 15.54
CA ARG A 14 17.85 29.35 16.64
C ARG A 14 17.80 28.09 17.49
N MET A 15 18.84 27.26 17.38
CA MET A 15 19.18 26.25 18.39
C MET A 15 19.58 26.96 19.69
N ALA A 16 18.90 26.66 20.80
CA ALA A 16 19.35 27.03 22.14
C ALA A 16 19.79 25.74 22.85
N PHE A 17 21.11 25.51 22.84
CA PHE A 17 21.77 24.59 23.77
C PHE A 17 22.07 25.37 25.05
N THR A 18 21.44 25.02 26.16
CA THR A 18 21.97 25.35 27.49
C THR A 18 21.87 24.11 28.36
N GLY A 19 23.04 23.58 28.74
CA GLY A 19 23.17 22.48 29.68
C GLY A 19 23.31 22.99 31.10
N THR A 20 22.81 22.22 32.07
CA THR A 20 23.62 21.68 33.18
C THR A 20 22.79 20.67 34.00
N PRO A 21 23.43 19.66 34.62
CA PRO A 21 22.76 18.49 35.16
C PRO A 21 22.47 18.65 36.66
N ARG A 22 21.27 18.27 37.11
CA ARG A 22 21.06 17.87 38.51
C ARG A 22 20.10 16.69 38.59
N LEU A 23 20.68 15.58 39.03
CA LEU A 23 20.02 14.37 39.48
C LEU A 23 19.20 14.69 40.74
N VAL A 24 17.88 14.57 40.69
CA VAL A 24 17.05 14.36 41.88
C VAL A 24 16.03 13.28 41.52
N CYS A 25 16.20 12.15 42.19
CA CYS A 25 15.31 11.01 42.14
C CYS A 25 14.10 11.26 43.06
N LEU A 26 13.00 10.61 42.73
CA LEU A 26 11.83 10.32 43.56
C LEU A 26 10.75 11.41 43.69
N GLY A 27 9.72 11.22 42.87
CA GLY A 27 8.39 11.82 43.02
C GLY A 27 7.42 11.06 42.13
N LEU A 28 7.09 9.82 42.52
CA LEU A 28 5.95 9.10 41.94
C LEU A 28 4.69 9.89 42.31
N VAL A 29 4.24 10.71 41.37
CA VAL A 29 2.94 11.35 41.41
C VAL A 29 2.12 10.69 40.31
N ILE A 30 1.31 9.70 40.71
CA ILE A 30 0.24 9.15 39.88
C ILE A 30 -0.85 10.23 39.85
N LEU A 31 -0.70 11.21 38.97
CA LEU A 31 -1.78 12.12 38.61
C LEU A 31 -2.44 11.54 37.36
N GLY A 32 -3.53 10.82 37.60
CA GLY A 32 -4.43 10.32 36.58
C GLY A 32 -4.97 11.48 35.76
N ALA A 33 -4.36 11.67 34.59
CA ALA A 33 -5.01 12.23 33.43
C ALA A 33 -4.86 11.17 32.35
N THR A 34 -5.80 10.21 32.30
CA THR A 34 -6.07 9.51 31.05
C THR A 34 -6.74 10.52 30.13
N SER A 35 -5.98 11.50 29.65
CA SER A 35 -6.26 12.03 28.32
C SER A 35 -5.98 10.84 27.42
N SER A 36 -7.03 10.10 27.12
CA SER A 36 -7.11 9.22 25.96
C SER A 36 -6.88 10.13 24.75
N GLY A 37 -5.61 10.49 24.54
CA GLY A 37 -5.14 11.17 23.36
C GLY A 37 -5.32 10.14 22.28
N PHE A 38 -6.48 10.19 21.62
CA PHE A 38 -6.61 9.64 20.30
C PHE A 38 -5.42 10.19 19.53
N ALA A 39 -4.48 9.31 19.19
CA ALA A 39 -3.41 9.66 18.29
C ALA A 39 -4.07 10.29 17.07
N ILE A 40 -3.80 11.57 16.83
CA ILE A 40 -4.21 12.22 15.58
C ILE A 40 -3.60 11.34 14.50
N ALA A 41 -4.47 10.66 13.74
CA ALA A 41 -4.03 9.81 12.65
C ALA A 41 -3.10 10.64 11.78
N ALA A 42 -1.86 10.17 11.62
CA ALA A 42 -0.90 10.83 10.75
C ALA A 42 -1.57 11.12 9.40
N GLU A 43 -1.35 12.31 8.86
CA GLU A 43 -1.97 12.73 7.61
C GLU A 43 -1.70 11.68 6.53
N ARG A 44 -2.78 11.13 5.95
CA ARG A 44 -2.68 10.03 4.97
C ARG A 44 -2.01 10.57 3.71
N VAL A 45 -0.78 10.11 3.44
CA VAL A 45 -0.11 10.38 2.17
C VAL A 45 -0.86 9.62 1.06
N VAL A 46 -1.53 10.37 0.18
CA VAL A 46 -2.22 9.79 -0.98
C VAL A 46 -1.24 9.73 -2.16
N PRO A 47 -1.07 8.58 -2.82
CA PRO A 47 -0.24 8.48 -4.02
C PRO A 47 -0.74 9.41 -5.12
N VAL A 48 0.17 10.15 -5.75
CA VAL A 48 -0.16 10.96 -6.93
C VAL A 48 -0.27 10.04 -8.13
N ILE A 49 -1.42 10.06 -8.81
CA ILE A 49 -1.66 9.25 -10.00
C ILE A 49 -0.73 9.73 -11.13
N PRO A 50 0.08 8.85 -11.74
CA PRO A 50 0.94 9.23 -12.86
C PRO A 50 0.13 9.82 -14.03
N PRO A 51 0.64 10.84 -14.74
CA PRO A 51 -0.02 11.41 -15.92
C PRO A 51 -0.41 10.34 -16.95
N LYS A 52 -1.55 10.54 -17.64
CA LYS A 52 -2.09 9.55 -18.59
C LYS A 52 -1.17 9.26 -19.78
N VAL A 53 -0.27 10.18 -20.12
CA VAL A 53 0.69 10.03 -21.23
C VAL A 53 1.79 8.99 -20.97
N LYS A 54 1.97 8.56 -19.71
CA LYS A 54 3.01 7.60 -19.33
C LYS A 54 2.35 6.29 -18.88
N GLN A 55 2.73 5.18 -19.51
CA GLN A 55 2.37 3.85 -19.03
C GLN A 55 2.91 3.61 -17.61
N ILE A 56 2.11 2.95 -16.79
CA ILE A 56 2.54 2.48 -15.47
C ILE A 56 3.04 1.06 -15.61
N ARG A 57 4.29 0.83 -15.23
CA ARG A 57 4.85 -0.51 -15.08
C ARG A 57 4.33 -1.12 -13.79
N VAL A 58 3.69 -2.29 -13.89
CA VAL A 58 3.03 -2.94 -12.75
C VAL A 58 3.37 -4.41 -12.67
N ILE A 59 3.48 -4.89 -11.43
CA ILE A 59 3.32 -6.28 -11.06
C ILE A 59 2.01 -6.33 -10.28
N ILE A 60 1.12 -7.26 -10.64
CA ILE A 60 -0.18 -7.40 -9.97
C ILE A 60 -0.05 -8.52 -8.94
N ASP A 61 -0.15 -8.19 -7.66
CA ASP A 61 -0.23 -9.14 -6.57
C ASP A 61 -1.68 -9.23 -6.10
N THR A 62 -2.28 -10.42 -6.18
CA THR A 62 -3.75 -10.56 -6.11
C THR A 62 -4.20 -11.88 -5.50
N VAL A 63 -5.32 -11.82 -4.77
CA VAL A 63 -5.98 -12.98 -4.18
C VAL A 63 -7.16 -13.44 -5.03
N ALA A 64 -6.96 -13.52 -6.34
CA ALA A 64 -7.97 -13.70 -7.40
C ALA A 64 -9.11 -14.72 -7.16
N LYS A 65 -8.92 -15.72 -6.29
CA LYS A 65 -9.95 -16.71 -5.95
C LYS A 65 -10.88 -16.28 -4.80
N ASN A 66 -10.45 -15.35 -3.94
CA ASN A 66 -11.15 -14.97 -2.71
C ASN A 66 -12.47 -14.26 -3.03
N GLU A 67 -12.40 -13.18 -3.80
CA GLU A 67 -13.55 -12.35 -4.18
C GLU A 67 -13.48 -11.94 -5.66
N ILE A 68 -14.61 -11.47 -6.19
CA ILE A 68 -14.79 -11.19 -7.63
C ILE A 68 -14.05 -9.93 -8.08
N ASP A 69 -13.80 -8.99 -7.19
CA ASP A 69 -13.18 -7.70 -7.47
C ASP A 69 -11.77 -7.83 -8.04
N ASP A 70 -10.99 -8.80 -7.57
CA ASP A 70 -9.67 -9.11 -8.12
C ASP A 70 -9.74 -9.51 -9.61
N GLN A 71 -10.73 -10.30 -9.98
CA GLN A 71 -10.92 -10.77 -11.36
C GLN A 71 -11.26 -9.59 -12.28
N TRP A 72 -12.11 -8.68 -11.79
CA TRP A 72 -12.40 -7.42 -12.47
C TRP A 72 -11.16 -6.53 -12.59
N ALA A 73 -10.36 -6.42 -11.53
CA ALA A 73 -9.13 -5.63 -11.53
C ALA A 73 -8.13 -6.15 -12.57
N ILE A 74 -7.94 -7.48 -12.65
CA ILE A 74 -7.09 -8.11 -13.68
C ILE A 74 -7.67 -7.84 -15.07
N ALA A 75 -8.96 -8.05 -15.29
CA ALA A 75 -9.62 -7.84 -16.58
C ALA A 75 -9.45 -6.39 -17.08
N LEU A 76 -9.67 -5.41 -16.20
CA LEU A 76 -9.46 -4.00 -16.51
C LEU A 76 -7.99 -3.70 -16.82
N ALA A 77 -7.05 -4.27 -16.06
CA ALA A 77 -5.63 -4.06 -16.30
C ALA A 77 -5.18 -4.61 -17.66
N ILE A 78 -5.58 -5.84 -18.02
CA ILE A 78 -5.15 -6.48 -19.28
C ILE A 78 -5.82 -5.85 -20.51
N LEU A 79 -7.00 -5.25 -20.35
CA LEU A 79 -7.73 -4.55 -21.42
C LEU A 79 -7.33 -3.08 -21.57
N SER A 80 -6.45 -2.56 -20.70
CA SER A 80 -5.93 -1.18 -20.78
C SER A 80 -4.41 -1.15 -21.08
N PRO A 81 -3.96 -1.71 -22.23
CA PRO A 81 -2.54 -1.73 -22.58
C PRO A 81 -1.95 -0.33 -22.80
N GLU A 82 -2.76 0.67 -23.11
CA GLU A 82 -2.35 2.08 -23.18
C GLU A 82 -1.97 2.65 -21.81
N ARG A 83 -2.51 2.06 -20.74
CA ARG A 83 -2.28 2.51 -19.36
C ARG A 83 -1.25 1.69 -18.62
N PHE A 84 -1.27 0.36 -18.79
CA PHE A 84 -0.47 -0.56 -17.99
C PHE A 84 0.53 -1.35 -18.84
N GLN A 85 1.79 -1.31 -18.42
CA GLN A 85 2.82 -2.25 -18.83
C GLN A 85 2.92 -3.32 -17.74
N ILE A 86 2.18 -4.41 -17.92
CA ILE A 86 2.15 -5.53 -16.97
C ILE A 86 3.41 -6.37 -17.17
N GLU A 87 4.18 -6.56 -16.10
CA GLU A 87 5.40 -7.38 -16.08
C GLU A 87 5.09 -8.84 -15.68
N GLY A 88 4.04 -9.04 -14.89
CA GLY A 88 3.64 -10.34 -14.38
C GLY A 88 2.55 -10.24 -13.32
N ILE A 89 2.00 -11.40 -12.97
CA ILE A 89 0.93 -11.53 -11.96
C ILE A 89 1.40 -12.54 -10.90
N VAL A 90 1.25 -12.18 -9.63
CA VAL A 90 1.60 -13.00 -8.47
C VAL A 90 0.32 -13.41 -7.76
N ALA A 91 0.18 -14.71 -7.51
CA ALA A 91 -0.93 -15.28 -6.77
C ALA A 91 -0.64 -15.20 -5.26
N ALA A 92 -1.45 -14.43 -4.54
CA ALA A 92 -1.35 -14.27 -3.09
C ALA A 92 -2.25 -15.25 -2.31
N PRO A 93 -1.89 -15.58 -1.06
CA PRO A 93 -2.75 -16.33 -0.16
C PRO A 93 -3.89 -15.46 0.41
N TYR A 94 -5.00 -16.10 0.77
CA TYR A 94 -6.14 -15.49 1.45
C TYR A 94 -6.61 -16.37 2.61
N LEU A 95 -7.19 -15.73 3.63
CA LEU A 95 -7.45 -16.34 4.94
C LEU A 95 -8.29 -17.63 4.86
N HIS A 96 -9.37 -17.62 4.09
CA HIS A 96 -10.29 -18.75 3.97
C HIS A 96 -9.82 -19.85 3.01
N GLY A 97 -8.67 -19.68 2.33
CA GLY A 97 -8.16 -20.63 1.35
C GLY A 97 -7.17 -21.67 1.89
N GLY A 98 -6.71 -21.52 3.14
CA GLY A 98 -5.76 -22.41 3.78
C GLY A 98 -4.44 -22.56 3.00
N MET A 99 -3.77 -23.72 3.13
CA MET A 99 -2.50 -24.02 2.45
C MET A 99 -2.58 -24.01 0.92
N GLN A 100 -3.78 -24.17 0.35
CA GLN A 100 -3.99 -24.18 -1.09
C GLN A 100 -4.35 -22.80 -1.66
N SER A 101 -4.46 -21.78 -0.82
CA SER A 101 -4.91 -20.44 -1.23
C SER A 101 -4.12 -19.89 -2.41
N VAL A 102 -2.79 -19.94 -2.35
CA VAL A 102 -1.88 -19.51 -3.42
C VAL A 102 -2.14 -20.27 -4.72
N GLU A 103 -2.26 -21.59 -4.66
CA GLU A 103 -2.48 -22.42 -5.84
C GLU A 103 -3.85 -22.15 -6.46
N ARG A 104 -4.87 -21.94 -5.63
CA ARG A 104 -6.22 -21.61 -6.09
C ARG A 104 -6.27 -20.23 -6.75
N SER A 105 -5.58 -19.22 -6.18
CA SER A 105 -5.44 -17.90 -6.80
C SER A 105 -4.69 -18.00 -8.14
N ALA A 106 -3.61 -18.79 -8.22
CA ALA A 106 -2.85 -18.98 -9.46
C ALA A 106 -3.72 -19.59 -10.58
N LYS A 107 -4.46 -20.65 -10.27
CA LYS A 107 -5.39 -21.29 -11.22
C LYS A 107 -6.49 -20.35 -11.68
N GLU A 108 -7.00 -19.50 -10.79
CA GLU A 108 -8.02 -18.52 -11.14
C GLU A 108 -7.47 -17.46 -12.11
N ILE A 109 -6.25 -16.97 -11.88
CA ILE A 109 -5.57 -16.04 -12.79
C ILE A 109 -5.34 -16.71 -14.16
N GLU A 110 -4.81 -17.93 -14.17
CA GLU A 110 -4.56 -18.69 -15.40
C GLU A 110 -5.87 -18.93 -16.18
N LEU A 111 -6.95 -19.30 -15.50
CA LEU A 111 -8.28 -19.47 -16.09
C LEU A 111 -8.82 -18.16 -16.69
N LEU A 112 -8.67 -17.04 -15.98
CA LEU A 112 -9.09 -15.73 -16.47
C LEU A 112 -8.33 -15.34 -17.73
N LEU A 113 -7.00 -15.50 -17.73
CA LEU A 113 -6.16 -15.18 -18.89
C LEU A 113 -6.48 -16.09 -20.08
N ASP A 114 -6.74 -17.38 -19.84
CA ASP A 114 -7.16 -18.32 -20.88
C ASP A 114 -8.50 -17.90 -21.51
N LYS A 115 -9.51 -17.59 -20.69
CA LYS A 115 -10.80 -17.08 -21.17
C LYS A 115 -10.71 -15.76 -21.92
N ALA A 116 -9.72 -14.93 -21.60
CA ALA A 116 -9.43 -13.68 -22.29
C ALA A 116 -8.63 -13.86 -23.59
N GLY A 117 -8.24 -15.09 -23.96
CA GLY A 117 -7.37 -15.35 -25.11
C GLY A 117 -5.93 -14.84 -24.91
N MET A 118 -5.50 -14.71 -23.66
CA MET A 118 -4.21 -14.14 -23.24
C MET A 118 -3.34 -15.17 -22.48
N ALA A 119 -3.64 -16.46 -22.64
CA ALA A 119 -2.88 -17.54 -22.02
C ALA A 119 -1.37 -17.40 -22.29
N GLY A 120 -0.56 -17.48 -21.24
CA GLY A 120 0.90 -17.42 -21.33
C GLY A 120 1.50 -16.06 -21.69
N LYS A 121 0.69 -15.02 -21.93
CA LYS A 121 1.19 -13.68 -22.30
C LYS A 121 2.03 -13.03 -21.21
N TRP A 122 1.67 -13.26 -19.95
CA TRP A 122 2.42 -12.79 -18.79
C TRP A 122 2.76 -13.96 -17.87
N PRO A 123 3.91 -13.91 -17.18
CA PRO A 123 4.23 -14.90 -16.18
C PRO A 123 3.24 -14.80 -15.02
N VAL A 124 2.60 -15.94 -14.69
CA VAL A 124 1.85 -16.11 -13.45
C VAL A 124 2.75 -16.85 -12.46
N LYS A 125 3.04 -16.22 -11.32
CA LYS A 125 3.92 -16.77 -10.28
C LYS A 125 3.13 -17.02 -9.02
N ARG A 126 3.48 -18.11 -8.32
CA ARG A 126 2.95 -18.42 -6.99
C ARG A 126 3.71 -17.57 -5.97
N GLY A 127 2.97 -16.85 -5.13
CA GLY A 127 3.53 -16.05 -4.04
C GLY A 127 4.07 -16.90 -2.89
N SER A 128 4.30 -16.27 -1.73
CA SER A 128 4.80 -16.95 -0.55
C SER A 128 3.83 -18.01 -0.02
N HIS A 129 4.36 -19.09 0.54
CA HIS A 129 3.54 -20.07 1.22
C HIS A 129 2.82 -19.41 2.42
N PRO A 130 1.52 -19.63 2.63
CA PRO A 130 0.74 -18.90 3.65
C PRO A 130 1.19 -19.11 5.11
N LEU A 131 2.03 -20.12 5.37
CA LEU A 131 2.42 -20.57 6.71
C LEU A 131 3.93 -20.85 6.87
N LYS A 132 4.77 -20.48 5.90
CA LYS A 132 6.22 -20.75 5.93
C LYS A 132 7.02 -19.54 5.54
#